data_AF-A0A5B0K604-F1
#
_entry.id   AF-A0A5B0K604-F1
#
_cell.length_a   1.000
_cell.length_b   1.000
_cell.length_c   1.000
_cell.angle_alpha   90.00
_cell.angle_beta   90.00
_cell.angle_gamma   90.00
#
_symmetry.space_group_name_H-M   'P 1'
#
loop_
_entity.id
_entity.type
_entity.pdbx_description
1 polymer ?
#
loop_
_entity_poly.entity_id
_entity_poly.type
_entity_poly.pdbx_seq_one_letter_code
_entity_poly.pdbx_strand_id
1 'polypeptide(L)'
;MENKNLASIDVTDSARLRGKVDHTTWHACKSRLKLLGLPQTPKRIGFLLWLEHQQHHVFTFEEYVERWGYNNAHLHLNEYEKSGLIHHRDEYFLSETATSTDSPFRCKCCKSINLNKILKAKERIINETN
;
A
#
# COMPACT_ATOMS: atom_id res chain seq x y z
N MET A 1 -15.42 12.69 16.65
CA MET A 1 -14.87 12.65 15.28
C MET A 1 -15.42 11.42 14.63
N GLU A 2 -16.19 11.54 13.56
CA GLU A 2 -16.61 10.39 12.76
C GLU A 2 -15.36 9.70 12.24
N ASN A 3 -15.17 8.43 12.63
CA ASN A 3 -14.16 7.57 12.05
C ASN A 3 -14.63 7.29 10.62
N LYS A 4 -14.27 8.17 9.67
CA LYS A 4 -14.52 7.92 8.26
C LYS A 4 -13.81 6.62 7.93
N ASN A 5 -14.56 5.61 7.50
CA ASN A 5 -14.00 4.33 7.12
C ASN A 5 -12.92 4.57 6.05
N LEU A 6 -11.65 4.33 6.39
CA LEU A 6 -10.53 4.56 5.48
C LEU A 6 -10.68 3.74 4.20
N ALA A 7 -11.40 2.61 4.24
CA ALA A 7 -11.66 1.75 3.09
C ALA A 7 -12.52 2.43 2.01
N SER A 8 -13.36 3.42 2.35
CA SER A 8 -14.24 4.08 1.37
C SER A 8 -13.68 5.39 0.81
N ILE A 9 -12.47 5.80 1.23
CA ILE A 9 -11.82 7.01 0.74
C ILE A 9 -11.15 6.71 -0.60
N ASP A 10 -11.50 7.49 -1.63
CA ASP A 10 -10.68 7.54 -2.85
C ASP A 10 -9.34 8.23 -2.54
N VAL A 11 -8.31 7.39 -2.45
CA VAL A 11 -6.91 7.73 -2.17
C VAL A 11 -6.11 8.09 -3.43
N THR A 12 -6.73 8.04 -4.62
CA THR A 12 -6.11 8.45 -5.88
C THR A 12 -6.29 9.94 -6.14
N ASP A 13 -7.37 10.55 -5.61
CA ASP A 13 -7.62 12.00 -5.56
C ASP A 13 -6.74 12.71 -4.52
N SER A 14 -5.44 12.70 -4.81
CA SER A 14 -4.37 13.22 -3.96
C SER A 14 -4.48 14.71 -3.63
N ALA A 15 -5.16 15.52 -4.44
CA ALA A 15 -5.36 16.94 -4.16
C ALA A 15 -6.34 17.18 -3.01
N ARG A 16 -7.36 16.32 -2.87
CA ARG A 16 -8.41 16.46 -1.84
C ARG A 16 -8.25 15.48 -0.67
N LEU A 17 -7.20 14.67 -0.69
CA LEU A 17 -6.89 13.69 0.35
C LEU A 17 -6.68 14.35 1.72
N ARG A 18 -6.06 15.54 1.75
CA ARG A 18 -5.88 16.35 2.96
C ARG A 18 -7.24 16.90 3.42
N GLY A 19 -7.80 16.30 4.48
CA GLY A 19 -9.13 16.63 5.01
C GLY A 19 -10.18 15.50 4.86
N LYS A 20 -9.88 14.48 4.04
CA LYS A 20 -10.65 13.22 4.00
C LYS A 20 -10.15 12.21 5.02
N VAL A 21 -8.84 12.23 5.29
CA VAL A 21 -8.15 11.37 6.26
C VAL A 21 -7.91 12.14 7.55
N ASP A 22 -7.96 11.46 8.70
CA ASP A 22 -7.67 12.07 9.99
C ASP A 22 -6.21 12.57 10.07
N HIS A 23 -5.99 13.55 10.94
CA HIS A 23 -4.69 14.20 11.08
C HIS A 23 -3.58 13.21 11.47
N THR A 24 -3.88 12.24 12.34
CA THR A 24 -2.89 11.28 12.84
C THR A 24 -2.41 10.37 11.72
N THR A 25 -3.33 9.77 10.97
CA THR A 25 -3.02 8.89 9.83
C THR A 25 -2.23 9.65 8.75
N TRP A 26 -2.64 10.87 8.41
CA TRP A 26 -1.93 11.71 7.44
C TRP A 26 -0.48 11.96 7.86
N HIS A 27 -0.25 12.31 9.14
CA HIS A 27 1.08 12.56 9.68
C HIS A 27 1.93 11.29 9.81
N ALA A 28 1.31 10.14 10.05
CA ALA A 28 1.98 8.84 10.05
C ALA A 28 2.55 8.51 8.67
N CYS A 29 1.74 8.62 7.60
CA CYS A 29 2.21 8.39 6.22
C CYS A 29 3.33 9.37 5.83
N LYS A 30 3.21 10.65 6.18
CA LYS A 30 4.29 11.63 5.93
C LYS A 30 5.60 11.25 6.61
N SER A 31 5.52 10.85 7.87
CA SER A 31 6.68 10.43 8.66
C SER A 31 7.32 9.17 8.05
N ARG A 32 6.49 8.20 7.62
CA ARG A 32 6.94 6.98 6.95
C ARG A 32 7.69 7.28 5.66
N LEU A 33 7.15 8.12 4.77
CA LEU A 33 7.84 8.52 3.54
C LEU A 33 9.19 9.19 3.85
N LYS A 34 9.23 10.06 4.86
CA LYS A 34 10.47 10.72 5.31
C LYS A 34 11.53 9.71 5.76
N LEU A 35 11.14 8.70 6.56
CA LEU A 35 12.05 7.65 7.03
C LEU A 35 12.58 6.78 5.89
N LEU A 36 11.76 6.56 4.86
CA LEU A 36 12.11 5.80 3.66
C LEU A 36 12.90 6.64 2.63
N GLY A 37 13.20 7.91 2.91
CA GLY A 37 13.89 8.81 1.98
C GLY A 37 13.05 9.18 0.75
N LEU A 38 11.73 8.98 0.80
CA LEU A 38 10.81 9.27 -0.29
C LEU A 38 10.19 10.68 -0.14
N PRO A 39 10.01 11.42 -1.25
CA PRO A 39 9.20 12.64 -1.26
C PRO A 39 7.82 12.48 -0.59
N GLN A 40 7.46 13.45 0.26
CA GLN A 40 6.17 13.46 0.97
C GLN A 40 5.04 14.07 0.12
N THR A 41 4.92 13.63 -1.13
CA THR A 41 3.90 14.16 -2.05
C THR A 41 2.52 13.59 -1.71
N PRO A 42 1.42 14.33 -1.97
CA PRO A 42 0.07 13.83 -1.72
C PRO A 42 -0.21 12.50 -2.43
N LYS A 43 0.34 12.29 -3.64
CA LYS A 43 0.20 11.03 -4.37
C LYS A 43 0.89 9.85 -3.67
N ARG A 44 2.11 10.04 -3.13
CA ARG A 44 2.82 9.00 -2.35
C ARG A 44 2.14 8.70 -1.02
N ILE A 45 1.54 9.73 -0.41
CA ILE A 45 0.71 9.54 0.80
C ILE A 45 -0.54 8.71 0.44
N GLY A 46 -1.22 9.05 -0.65
CA GLY A 46 -2.34 8.25 -1.17
C GLY A 46 -1.94 6.79 -1.39
N PHE A 47 -0.77 6.56 -2.00
CA PHE A 47 -0.26 5.22 -2.21
C PHE A 47 -0.03 4.44 -0.90
N LEU A 48 0.55 5.07 0.13
CA LEU A 48 0.69 4.44 1.44
C LEU A 48 -0.65 4.13 2.10
N LEU A 49 -1.62 5.04 1.99
CA LEU A 49 -2.96 4.82 2.52
C LEU A 49 -3.61 3.61 1.86
N TRP A 50 -3.52 3.52 0.54
CA TRP A 50 -3.99 2.36 -0.21
C TRP A 50 -3.28 1.06 0.21
N LEU A 51 -1.93 1.10 0.25
CA LEU A 51 -1.08 -0.06 0.49
C LEU A 51 -1.22 -0.62 1.91
N GLU A 52 -1.17 0.26 2.92
CA GLU A 52 -1.07 -0.14 4.34
C GLU A 52 -2.40 0.01 5.08
N HIS A 53 -3.15 1.09 4.85
CA HIS A 53 -4.38 1.39 5.61
C HIS A 53 -5.65 0.78 4.99
N GLN A 54 -5.70 0.66 3.66
CA GLN A 54 -6.74 -0.10 2.94
C GLN A 54 -6.31 -1.54 2.67
N GLN A 55 -5.17 -1.97 3.24
CA GLN A 55 -4.69 -3.35 3.24
C GLN A 55 -4.47 -3.97 1.85
N HIS A 56 -4.17 -3.16 0.82
CA HIS A 56 -3.78 -3.63 -0.51
C HIS A 56 -2.32 -4.12 -0.57
N HIS A 57 -2.00 -5.07 0.32
CA HIS A 57 -0.66 -5.60 0.57
C HIS A 57 0.00 -6.34 -0.60
N VAL A 58 -0.77 -6.68 -1.64
CA VAL A 58 -0.29 -7.34 -2.87
C VAL A 58 -0.97 -6.74 -4.09
N PHE A 59 -0.20 -6.46 -5.12
CA PHE A 59 -0.71 -5.93 -6.39
C PHE A 59 0.21 -6.26 -7.58
N THR A 60 -0.33 -6.22 -8.80
CA THR A 60 0.46 -6.36 -10.03
C THR A 60 0.84 -4.99 -10.60
N PHE A 61 1.72 -5.00 -11.60
CA PHE A 61 2.07 -3.78 -12.33
C PHE A 61 0.84 -3.14 -12.98
N GLU A 62 -0.02 -3.95 -13.61
CA GLU A 62 -1.23 -3.51 -14.32
C GLU A 62 -2.20 -2.84 -13.36
N GLU A 63 -2.45 -3.45 -12.20
CA GLU A 63 -3.33 -2.88 -11.17
C GLU A 63 -2.81 -1.54 -10.64
N TYR A 64 -1.48 -1.42 -10.52
CA TYR A 64 -0.86 -0.16 -10.14
C TYR A 64 -1.04 0.93 -11.20
N VAL A 65 -0.83 0.59 -12.48
CA VAL A 65 -1.00 1.53 -13.59
C VAL A 65 -2.45 1.96 -13.73
N GLU A 66 -3.39 1.01 -13.70
CA GLU A 66 -4.82 1.26 -13.79
C GLU A 66 -5.29 2.21 -12.68
N ARG A 67 -4.84 1.97 -11.45
CA ARG A 67 -5.29 2.75 -10.29
C ARG A 67 -4.63 4.12 -10.18
N TRP A 68 -3.36 4.24 -10.54
CA TRP A 68 -2.59 5.45 -10.25
C TRP A 68 -2.28 6.32 -11.47
N GLY A 69 -2.50 5.82 -12.69
CA GLY A 69 -2.30 6.57 -13.93
C GLY A 69 -0.89 7.16 -14.06
N TYR A 70 0.12 6.48 -13.53
CA TYR A 70 1.49 7.00 -13.52
C TYR A 70 2.18 6.81 -14.87
N ASN A 71 2.42 7.92 -15.56
CA ASN A 71 3.53 8.00 -16.51
C ASN A 71 4.83 7.65 -15.75
N ASN A 72 5.64 6.74 -16.28
CA ASN A 72 6.83 6.17 -15.64
C ASN A 72 6.56 5.31 -14.38
N ALA A 73 5.48 4.52 -14.36
CA ALA A 73 5.17 3.59 -13.26
C ALA A 73 6.38 2.73 -12.81
N HIS A 74 7.18 2.23 -13.76
CA HIS A 74 8.40 1.47 -13.44
C HIS A 74 9.40 2.25 -12.59
N LEU A 75 9.57 3.56 -12.84
CA LEU A 75 10.47 4.40 -12.04
C LEU A 75 9.98 4.50 -10.59
N HIS A 76 8.68 4.75 -10.39
CA HIS A 76 8.11 4.84 -9.05
C HIS A 76 8.20 3.53 -8.28
N LEU A 77 7.87 2.41 -8.93
CA LEU A 77 7.96 1.09 -8.30
C LEU A 77 9.41 0.74 -7.94
N ASN A 78 10.37 1.07 -8.81
CA ASN A 78 11.79 0.90 -8.52
C ASN A 78 12.25 1.77 -7.34
N GLU A 79 11.77 3.01 -7.22
CA GLU A 79 12.07 3.85 -6.06
C GLU A 79 11.47 3.29 -4.76
N TYR A 80 10.25 2.77 -4.79
CA TYR A 80 9.62 2.14 -3.64
C TYR A 80 10.31 0.83 -3.24
N GLU A 81 10.77 0.05 -4.21
CA GLU A 81 11.52 -1.17 -3.94
C GLU A 81 12.90 -0.86 -3.34
N LYS A 82 13.61 0.12 -3.90
CA LYS A 82 14.89 0.59 -3.35
C LYS A 82 14.78 1.14 -1.94
N SER A 83 13.65 1.78 -1.60
CA SER A 83 13.40 2.22 -0.23
C SER A 83 12.97 1.09 0.70
N GLY A 84 12.71 -0.12 0.18
CA GLY A 84 12.16 -1.25 0.93
C GLY A 84 10.69 -1.08 1.31
N LEU A 85 9.94 -0.18 0.66
CA LEU A 85 8.51 0.00 0.91
C LEU A 85 7.70 -1.16 0.33
N ILE A 86 8.16 -1.67 -0.82
CA ILE A 86 7.62 -2.85 -1.49
C ILE A 86 8.74 -3.81 -1.85
N HIS A 87 8.39 -5.05 -2.13
CA HIS A 87 9.28 -6.08 -2.62
C HIS A 87 8.66 -6.74 -3.84
N HIS A 88 9.43 -6.86 -4.91
CA HIS A 88 9.00 -7.60 -6.09
C HIS A 88 9.20 -9.10 -5.88
N ARG A 89 8.18 -9.89 -6.24
CA ARG A 89 8.22 -11.35 -6.22
C ARG A 89 7.33 -11.89 -7.33
N ASP A 90 7.94 -12.63 -8.27
CA ASP A 90 7.27 -13.16 -9.45
C ASP A 90 6.59 -12.01 -10.23
N GLU A 91 5.29 -12.05 -10.52
CA GLU A 91 4.55 -10.92 -11.10
C GLU A 91 3.94 -9.92 -10.10
N TYR A 92 4.22 -10.09 -8.80
CA TYR A 92 3.58 -9.33 -7.73
C TYR A 92 4.54 -8.35 -7.03
N PHE A 93 3.97 -7.24 -6.58
CA PHE A 93 4.56 -6.32 -5.62
C PHE A 93 3.90 -6.52 -4.26
N LEU A 94 4.73 -6.71 -3.24
CA LEU A 94 4.30 -6.96 -1.86
C LEU A 94 4.73 -5.81 -0.95
N SER A 95 3.82 -5.29 -0.12
CA SER A 95 4.19 -4.27 0.89
C SER A 95 5.20 -4.80 1.91
N GLU A 96 6.02 -3.93 2.49
CA GLU A 96 6.92 -4.27 3.60
C GLU A 96 6.17 -4.92 4.77
N THR A 97 4.97 -4.43 5.11
CA THR A 97 4.11 -5.05 6.13
C THR A 97 3.75 -6.51 5.80
N ALA A 98 3.57 -6.83 4.52
CA ALA A 98 3.26 -8.19 4.08
C ALA A 98 4.46 -9.12 4.11
N THR A 99 5.65 -8.55 3.95
CA THR A 99 6.92 -9.27 3.96
C THR A 99 7.60 -9.23 5.33
N SER A 100 7.11 -8.48 6.31
CA SER A 100 7.73 -8.38 7.64
C SER A 100 7.79 -9.75 8.35
N THR A 101 8.73 -9.91 9.29
CA THR A 101 8.93 -11.16 10.04
C THR A 101 7.71 -11.56 10.87
N ASP A 102 6.98 -10.56 11.37
CA ASP A 102 5.79 -10.72 12.20
C ASP A 102 4.50 -10.76 11.38
N SER A 103 4.62 -10.72 10.05
CA SER A 103 3.47 -10.71 9.15
C SER A 103 2.59 -11.96 9.35
N PRO A 104 1.26 -11.79 9.41
CA PRO A 104 0.34 -12.93 9.47
C PRO A 104 0.39 -13.79 8.21
N PHE A 105 1.04 -13.31 7.14
CA PHE A 105 1.19 -14.00 5.88
C PHE A 105 2.42 -14.91 5.81
N ARG A 106 3.27 -14.93 6.83
CA ARG A 106 4.40 -15.88 6.89
C ARG A 106 3.99 -17.24 7.44
N CYS A 107 4.60 -18.29 6.89
CA CYS A 107 4.53 -19.62 7.46
C CYS A 107 5.23 -19.64 8.83
N LYS A 108 4.56 -20.13 9.87
CA LYS A 108 5.15 -20.19 11.22
C LYS A 108 6.40 -21.09 11.28
N CYS A 109 6.43 -22.14 10.46
CA CYS A 109 7.48 -23.15 10.46
C CYS A 109 8.70 -22.76 9.61
N CYS A 110 8.52 -22.54 8.30
CA CYS A 110 9.64 -22.24 7.39
C CYS A 110 9.88 -20.74 7.16
N LYS A 111 9.10 -19.87 7.82
CA LYS A 111 9.17 -18.40 7.72
C LYS A 111 8.93 -17.84 6.31
N SER A 112 8.68 -18.65 5.29
CA SER A 112 8.40 -18.15 3.94
C SER A 112 7.08 -17.39 3.87
N ILE A 113 7.00 -16.42 2.96
CA ILE A 113 5.77 -15.68 2.69
C ILE A 113 4.80 -16.59 1.93
N ASN A 114 3.58 -16.72 2.46
CA ASN A 114 2.48 -17.45 1.84
C ASN A 114 1.64 -16.52 0.97
N LEU A 115 2.01 -16.43 -0.31
CA LEU A 115 1.35 -15.58 -1.31
C LEU A 115 -0.16 -15.89 -1.43
N ASN A 116 -0.55 -17.17 -1.41
CA ASN A 116 -1.95 -17.58 -1.45
C ASN A 116 -2.78 -17.00 -0.30
N LYS A 117 -2.18 -16.83 0.89
CA LYS A 117 -2.87 -16.22 2.03
C LYS A 117 -3.06 -14.71 1.83
N ILE A 118 -2.11 -14.03 1.19
CA ILE A 118 -2.21 -12.60 0.87
C ILE A 118 -3.27 -12.38 -0.21
N LEU A 119 -3.24 -13.17 -1.28
CA LEU A 119 -4.22 -13.11 -2.37
C LEU A 119 -5.64 -13.33 -1.87
N LYS A 120 -5.86 -14.32 -0.99
CA LYS A 120 -7.17 -14.53 -0.34
C LYS A 120 -7.61 -13.37 0.55
N ALA A 121 -6.68 -12.67 1.20
CA ALA A 121 -7.01 -11.48 1.98
C ALA A 121 -7.43 -10.32 1.08
N LYS A 122 -6.72 -10.14 -0.05
CA LYS A 122 -7.08 -9.16 -1.08
C LYS A 122 -8.48 -9.42 -1.67
N GLU A 123 -8.82 -10.67 -1.99
CA GLU A 123 -10.16 -11.03 -2.50
C GLU A 123 -11.29 -10.64 -1.52
N ARG A 124 -11.07 -10.82 -0.21
CA ARG A 124 -12.04 -10.41 0.82
C ARG A 124 -12.26 -8.91 0.83
N ILE A 125 -11.17 -8.14 0.80
CA ILE A 125 -11.24 -6.67 0.76
C ILE A 125 -12.05 -6.22 -0.48
N ILE A 126 -11.78 -6.80 -1.65
CA ILE A 126 -12.53 -6.47 -2.88
C ILE A 126 -14.03 -6.77 -2.71
N ASN A 127 -14.38 -7.92 -2.14
CA ASN A 127 -15.79 -8.31 -1.93
C ASN A 127 -16.50 -7.50 -0.85
N GLU A 128 -15.77 -6.92 0.11
CA GLU A 128 -16.34 -6.06 1.16
C GLU A 128 -16.53 -4.60 0.68
N THR A 129 -15.88 -4.23 -0.42
CA THR A 129 -15.93 -2.86 -0.98
C THR A 129 -16.93 -2.73 -2.14
N ASN A 130 -17.43 -3.84 -2.66
CA ASN A 130 -18.45 -3.94 -3.73
C ASN A 130 -19.82 -4.30 -3.17
#